data_AF-A0A7C7KZ02-F1
#
_entry.id   AF-A0A7C7KZ02-F1
#
_cell.length_a   1.000
_cell.length_b   1.000
_cell.length_c   1.000
_cell.angle_alpha   90.00
_cell.angle_beta   90.00
_cell.angle_gamma   90.00
#
_symmetry.space_group_name_H-M   'P 1'
#
loop_
_entity.id
_entity.type
_entity.pdbx_description
1 polymer ?
#
loop_
_entity_poly.entity_id
_entity_poly.type
_entity_poly.pdbx_seq_one_letter_code
_entity_poly.pdbx_strand_id
1 'polypeptide(L)'
;MPGRVGWWPLLFIALTPLFSAVRRLPPMRSACMGMFCGLLYNIGLLYWIVIVLGRYGGLPPWISVPGMTLLALYMGCYFALFCLLLNLVIRCSGSGKGSTARLVLAAPVLWVGLDFLRNHLFSGFP
;
A
#
# COMPACT_ATOMS: atom_id res chain seq x y z
N MET A 1 -13.87 11.68 7.80
CA MET A 1 -14.81 12.00 8.89
C MET A 1 -14.46 11.13 10.09
N PRO A 2 -14.33 11.69 11.31
CA PRO A 2 -14.07 10.88 12.49
C PRO A 2 -15.34 10.12 12.92
N GLY A 3 -15.20 8.80 13.11
CA GLY A 3 -15.58 8.20 14.41
C GLY A 3 -17.02 7.77 14.70
N ARG A 4 -17.87 7.38 13.74
CA ARG A 4 -19.18 6.75 14.09
C ARG A 4 -19.46 5.39 13.50
N VAL A 5 -18.91 5.06 12.33
CA VAL A 5 -18.96 3.70 11.77
C VAL A 5 -17.64 3.50 11.07
N GLY A 6 -16.70 2.80 11.73
CA GLY A 6 -15.54 2.29 11.03
C GLY A 6 -16.07 1.27 10.04
N TRP A 7 -15.96 1.53 8.74
CA TRP A 7 -16.28 0.53 7.73
C TRP A 7 -15.15 -0.51 7.66
N TRP A 8 -14.82 -1.12 8.82
CA TRP A 8 -13.86 -2.20 8.94
C TRP A 8 -14.11 -3.38 7.98
N PRO A 9 -15.34 -3.67 7.49
CA PRO A 9 -15.51 -4.72 6.48
C PRO A 9 -14.87 -4.35 5.14
N LEU A 10 -14.75 -3.06 4.81
CA LEU A 10 -14.13 -2.61 3.57
C LEU A 10 -12.64 -2.97 3.51
N LEU A 11 -11.96 -3.06 4.66
CA LEU A 11 -10.58 -3.55 4.72
C LEU A 11 -10.49 -4.98 4.20
N PHE A 12 -11.37 -5.87 4.67
CA PHE A 12 -11.41 -7.25 4.20
C PHE A 12 -11.74 -7.30 2.70
N ILE A 13 -12.72 -6.51 2.25
CA ILE A 13 -13.11 -6.44 0.83
C ILE A 13 -11.95 -5.93 -0.04
N ALA A 14 -11.13 -5.00 0.44
CA ALA A 14 -9.96 -4.48 -0.28
C ALA A 14 -8.77 -5.46 -0.26
N LEU A 15 -8.57 -6.18 0.86
CA LEU A 15 -7.47 -7.15 1.03
C LEU A 15 -7.71 -8.46 0.25
N THR A 16 -8.97 -8.90 0.13
CA THR A 16 -9.32 -10.16 -0.55
C THR A 16 -8.87 -10.24 -2.02
N PRO A 17 -9.16 -9.24 -2.88
CA PRO A 17 -8.70 -9.26 -4.28
C PRO A 17 -7.18 -9.14 -4.38
N LEU A 18 -6.54 -8.42 -3.45
CA LEU A 18 -5.09 -8.26 -3.42
C LEU A 18 -4.40 -9.60 -3.13
N PHE A 19 -4.84 -10.35 -2.12
CA PHE A 19 -4.31 -11.69 -1.84
C PHE A 19 -4.65 -12.73 -2.93
N SER A 20 -5.79 -12.56 -3.62
CA SER A 20 -6.14 -13.42 -4.76
C SER A 20 -5.23 -13.13 -5.97
N ALA A 21 -4.99 -11.85 -6.27
CA ALA A 21 -4.12 -11.41 -7.35
C ALA A 21 -2.67 -11.86 -7.13
N VAL A 22 -2.15 -11.73 -5.91
CA VAL A 22 -0.78 -12.16 -5.57
C VAL A 22 -0.58 -13.67 -5.77
N ARG A 23 -1.61 -14.49 -5.52
CA ARG A 23 -1.53 -15.94 -5.73
C ARG A 23 -1.60 -16.37 -7.19
N ARG A 24 -2.34 -15.63 -8.03
CA ARG A 24 -2.62 -16.03 -9.43
C ARG A 24 -1.66 -15.39 -10.44
N LEU A 25 -1.12 -14.21 -10.16
CA LEU A 25 -0.32 -13.46 -11.11
C LEU A 25 1.20 -13.66 -10.93
N PRO A 26 2.00 -13.45 -12.00
CA PRO A 26 3.46 -13.39 -11.89
C PRO A 26 3.89 -12.20 -11.02
N PRO A 27 5.09 -12.26 -10.40
CA PRO A 27 5.55 -11.29 -9.40
C PRO A 27 5.49 -9.84 -9.89
N MET A 28 5.85 -9.60 -11.15
CA MET A 28 5.86 -8.27 -11.75
C MET A 28 4.44 -7.69 -11.96
N ARG A 29 3.48 -8.52 -12.36
CA ARG A 29 2.07 -8.07 -12.50
C ARG A 29 1.40 -7.89 -11.15
N SER A 30 1.72 -8.75 -10.17
CA SER A 30 1.29 -8.62 -8.78
C SER A 30 1.79 -7.31 -8.15
N ALA A 31 3.06 -6.96 -8.38
CA ALA A 31 3.65 -5.70 -7.93
C ALA A 31 2.97 -4.49 -8.59
N CYS A 32 2.72 -4.53 -9.90
CA CYS A 32 2.02 -3.46 -10.61
C CYS A 32 0.59 -3.26 -10.08
N MET A 33 -0.14 -4.34 -9.82
CA MET A 33 -1.49 -4.27 -9.24
C MET A 33 -1.47 -3.73 -7.80
N GLY A 34 -0.47 -4.12 -7.01
CA GLY A 34 -0.20 -3.53 -5.69
C GLY A 34 0.13 -2.03 -5.78
N MET A 35 0.91 -1.62 -6.77
CA MET A 35 1.25 -0.21 -7.02
C MET A 35 0.01 0.61 -7.34
N PHE A 36 -0.84 0.14 -8.26
CA PHE A 36 -2.09 0.83 -8.60
C PHE A 36 -3.05 0.92 -7.41
N CYS A 37 -3.21 -0.17 -6.66
CA CYS A 37 -4.08 -0.19 -5.48
C CYS A 37 -3.56 0.76 -4.39
N GLY A 38 -2.26 0.71 -4.11
CA GLY A 38 -1.60 1.60 -3.16
C GLY A 38 -1.70 3.07 -3.60
N LEU A 39 -1.50 3.36 -4.88
CA LEU A 39 -1.58 4.73 -5.42
C LEU A 39 -3.00 5.29 -5.30
N LEU A 40 -4.03 4.52 -5.67
CA LEU A 40 -5.43 4.93 -5.50
C LEU A 40 -5.80 5.18 -4.04
N TYR A 41 -5.37 4.29 -3.15
CA TYR A 41 -5.59 4.42 -1.71
C TYR A 41 -4.91 5.68 -1.16
N ASN A 42 -3.64 5.89 -1.49
CA ASN A 42 -2.87 7.05 -1.05
C ASN A 42 -3.38 8.37 -1.64
N ILE A 43 -3.93 8.38 -2.86
CA ILE A 43 -4.59 9.57 -3.40
C ILE A 43 -5.83 9.91 -2.57
N GLY A 44 -6.69 8.93 -2.32
CA GLY A 44 -7.90 9.13 -1.51
C GLY A 44 -7.62 9.50 -0.05
N LEU A 45 -6.46 9.09 0.47
CA LEU A 45 -6.03 9.45 1.81
C LEU A 45 -5.36 10.83 1.82
N LEU A 46 -4.45 11.12 0.90
CA LEU A 46 -3.62 12.34 0.92
C LEU A 46 -4.25 13.52 0.16
N TYR A 47 -5.46 13.40 -0.43
CA TYR A 47 -6.07 14.48 -1.22
C TYR A 47 -6.20 15.79 -0.44
N TRP A 48 -6.39 15.72 0.87
CA TRP A 48 -6.53 16.90 1.71
C TRP A 48 -5.23 17.71 1.80
N ILE A 49 -4.06 17.09 1.57
CA ILE A 49 -2.75 17.75 1.64
C ILE A 49 -2.66 18.88 0.61
N VAL A 50 -3.27 18.71 -0.57
CA VAL A 50 -3.35 19.75 -1.59
C VAL A 50 -4.08 21.00 -1.06
N ILE A 51 -5.16 20.80 -0.31
CA ILE A 51 -5.94 21.89 0.29
C ILE A 51 -5.11 22.62 1.36
N VAL A 52 -4.36 21.87 2.18
CA VAL A 52 -3.50 22.43 3.23
C VAL A 52 -2.32 23.19 2.63
N LEU A 53 -1.65 22.65 1.61
CA LEU A 53 -0.55 23.35 0.92
C LEU A 53 -1.02 24.60 0.19
N GLY A 54 -2.19 24.56 -0.45
CA GLY A 54 -2.77 25.74 -1.10
C GLY A 54 -3.14 26.83 -0.09
N ARG A 55 -3.70 26.45 1.06
CA ARG A 55 -4.21 27.41 2.07
C ARG A 55 -3.14 27.94 3.02
N TYR A 56 -2.20 27.11 3.46
CA TYR A 56 -1.15 27.49 4.41
C TYR A 56 0.21 27.73 3.76
N GLY A 57 0.49 27.07 2.63
CA GLY A 57 1.76 27.24 1.90
C GLY A 57 1.72 28.36 0.85
N GLY A 58 0.54 28.88 0.50
CA GLY A 58 0.38 29.89 -0.56
C GLY A 58 0.83 29.41 -1.94
N LEU A 59 1.02 28.10 -2.12
CA LEU A 59 1.55 27.50 -3.34
C LEU A 59 0.43 27.36 -4.39
N PRO A 60 0.71 27.65 -5.67
CA PRO A 60 -0.25 27.42 -6.73
C PRO A 60 -0.56 25.91 -6.88
N PRO A 61 -1.80 25.55 -7.26
CA PRO A 61 -2.25 24.15 -7.32
C PRO A 61 -1.42 23.29 -8.27
N TRP A 62 -0.81 23.90 -9.30
CA TRP A 62 0.10 23.26 -10.24
C TRP A 62 1.34 22.64 -9.60
N ILE A 63 1.78 23.13 -8.43
CA ILE A 63 2.93 22.59 -7.68
C ILE A 63 2.46 21.61 -6.60
N SER A 64 1.31 21.87 -5.97
CA SER A 64 0.78 21.02 -4.90
C SER A 64 0.34 19.64 -5.40
N VAL A 65 -0.25 19.56 -6.60
CA VAL A 65 -0.69 18.30 -7.21
C VAL A 65 0.47 17.33 -7.50
N PRO A 66 1.57 17.72 -8.18
CA PRO A 66 2.70 16.83 -8.39
C PRO A 66 3.40 16.47 -7.08
N GLY A 67 3.46 17.37 -6.10
CA GLY A 67 3.98 17.05 -4.76
C GLY A 67 3.19 15.94 -4.06
N MET A 68 1.86 16.05 -4.05
CA MET A 68 0.97 14.99 -3.55
C MET A 68 1.13 13.69 -4.34
N THR A 69 1.22 13.78 -5.67
CA THR A 69 1.34 12.61 -6.54
C THR A 69 2.66 11.88 -6.31
N LEU A 70 3.76 12.61 -6.13
CA LEU A 70 5.06 12.05 -5.80
C LEU A 70 5.03 11.34 -4.44
N LEU A 71 4.37 11.94 -3.44
CA LEU A 71 4.18 11.32 -2.12
C LEU A 71 3.31 10.06 -2.20
N ALA A 72 2.21 10.11 -2.96
CA ALA A 72 1.34 8.96 -3.17
C ALA A 72 2.06 7.84 -3.93
N LEU A 73 2.93 8.17 -4.89
CA LEU A 73 3.74 7.22 -5.64
C LEU A 73 4.81 6.58 -4.74
N TYR A 74 5.46 7.38 -3.89
CA TYR A 74 6.38 6.89 -2.86
C TYR A 74 5.69 5.88 -1.93
N MET A 75 4.50 6.22 -1.41
CA MET A 75 3.72 5.29 -0.56
C MET A 75 3.21 4.07 -1.33
N GLY A 76 2.82 4.25 -2.60
CA GLY A 76 2.43 3.17 -3.50
C GLY A 76 3.56 2.16 -3.77
N CYS A 77 4.81 2.62 -3.80
CA CYS A 77 5.98 1.73 -3.92
C CYS A 77 6.07 0.74 -2.76
N TYR A 78 5.76 1.13 -1.51
CA TYR A 78 5.75 0.18 -0.38
C TYR A 78 4.70 -0.92 -0.57
N PHE A 79 3.51 -0.57 -1.05
CA PHE A 79 2.46 -1.54 -1.39
C PHE A 79 2.89 -2.49 -2.51
N ALA A 80 3.58 -1.98 -3.53
CA ALA A 80 4.13 -2.79 -4.60
C ALA A 80 5.19 -3.76 -4.08
N LEU A 81 6.08 -3.29 -3.20
CA LEU A 81 7.14 -4.06 -2.56
C LEU A 81 6.57 -5.17 -1.67
N PHE A 82 5.51 -4.87 -0.90
CA PHE A 82 4.75 -5.86 -0.13
C PHE A 82 4.21 -6.98 -1.03
N CYS A 83 3.48 -6.62 -2.08
CA CYS A 83 2.92 -7.59 -3.03
C CYS A 83 4.00 -8.43 -3.73
N LEU A 84 5.16 -7.84 -4.01
CA LEU A 84 6.30 -8.53 -4.65
C LEU A 84 6.95 -9.53 -3.69
N LEU A 85 7.32 -9.09 -2.48
CA LEU A 85 7.93 -9.95 -1.46
C LEU A 85 7.00 -11.11 -1.08
N LEU A 86 5.72 -10.82 -0.93
CA LEU A 86 4.72 -11.84 -0.61
C LEU A 86 4.56 -12.87 -1.74
N ASN A 87 4.59 -12.43 -3.01
CA ASN A 87 4.57 -13.34 -4.17
C ASN A 87 5.84 -14.22 -4.21
N LEU A 88 7.02 -13.64 -3.95
CA LEU A 88 8.29 -14.37 -3.91
C LEU A 88 8.28 -15.44 -2.83
N VAL A 89 7.84 -15.11 -1.61
CA VAL A 89 7.74 -16.08 -0.49
C VAL A 89 6.80 -17.24 -0.85
N ILE A 90 5.67 -16.97 -1.51
CA ILE A 90 4.74 -18.01 -1.97
C ILE A 90 5.41 -18.91 -3.03
N ARG A 91 6.11 -18.31 -4.00
CA ARG A 91 6.74 -19.01 -5.13
C ARG A 91 7.93 -19.88 -4.69
N CYS A 92 8.80 -19.37 -3.82
CA CYS A 92 9.95 -20.10 -3.28
C CYS A 92 9.54 -21.32 -2.45
N SER A 93 8.31 -21.33 -1.92
CA SER A 93 7.85 -22.35 -0.99
C SER A 93 7.30 -23.63 -1.64
N GLY A 94 7.14 -23.68 -2.97
CA GLY A 94 6.53 -24.83 -3.66
C GLY A 94 5.02 -24.96 -3.40
N SER A 95 4.31 -25.54 -4.37
CA SER A 95 2.83 -25.60 -4.46
C SER A 95 2.17 -26.58 -3.47
N GLY A 96 2.62 -26.59 -2.21
CA GLY A 96 2.10 -27.46 -1.14
C GLY A 96 1.09 -26.76 -0.23
N LYS A 97 0.26 -27.55 0.46
CA LYS A 97 -0.78 -27.12 1.43
C LYS A 97 -0.22 -26.25 2.59
N GLY A 98 1.09 -26.27 2.81
CA GLY A 98 1.81 -25.37 3.73
C GLY A 98 2.05 -23.94 3.22
N SER A 99 1.73 -23.64 1.96
CA SER A 99 1.85 -22.31 1.36
C SER A 99 0.87 -21.31 2.00
N THR A 100 -0.36 -21.75 2.34
CA THR A 100 -1.38 -20.87 2.95
C THR A 100 -1.02 -20.47 4.38
N ALA A 101 -0.51 -21.41 5.20
CA ALA A 101 -0.07 -21.11 6.56
C ALA A 101 1.10 -20.12 6.57
N ARG A 102 2.06 -20.28 5.64
CA ARG A 102 3.15 -19.32 5.46
C ARG A 102 2.68 -17.97 4.96
N LEU A 103 1.63 -17.91 4.14
CA LEU A 103 1.04 -16.64 3.67
C LEU A 103 0.46 -15.86 4.85
N VAL A 104 -0.25 -16.54 5.75
CA VAL A 104 -0.82 -15.94 6.97
C VAL A 104 0.26 -15.46 7.94
N LEU A 105 1.44 -16.10 7.99
CA LEU A 105 2.55 -15.67 8.84
C LEU A 105 3.46 -14.62 8.19
N ALA A 106 3.76 -14.76 6.89
CA ALA A 106 4.63 -13.85 6.17
C ALA A 106 3.95 -12.51 5.89
N ALA A 107 2.62 -12.49 5.67
CA ALA A 107 1.87 -11.26 5.47
C ALA A 107 2.05 -10.24 6.62
N PRO A 108 1.76 -10.57 7.90
CA PRO A 108 1.94 -9.61 8.99
C PRO A 108 3.41 -9.26 9.23
N VAL A 109 4.35 -10.19 9.09
CA VAL A 109 5.78 -9.90 9.27
C VAL A 109 6.29 -8.92 8.21
N LEU A 110 5.99 -9.17 6.94
CA LEU A 110 6.35 -8.28 5.83
C LEU A 110 5.65 -6.93 5.96
N TRP A 111 4.39 -6.93 6.39
CA TRP A 111 3.62 -5.71 6.60
C TRP A 111 4.25 -4.85 7.70
N VAL A 112 4.52 -5.42 8.88
CA VAL A 112 5.13 -4.70 10.01
C VAL A 112 6.54 -4.22 9.66
N GLY A 113 7.34 -5.02 8.95
CA GLY A 113 8.67 -4.61 8.50
C GLY A 113 8.63 -3.43 7.54
N LEU A 114 7.68 -3.42 6.59
CA LEU A 114 7.50 -2.29 5.68
C LEU A 114 6.93 -1.06 6.39
N ASP A 115 6.06 -1.27 7.37
CA ASP A 115 5.52 -0.19 8.19
C ASP A 115 6.63 0.49 9.02
N PHE A 116 7.52 -0.31 9.62
CA PHE A 116 8.71 0.20 10.31
C PHE A 116 9.65 0.96 9.37
N LEU A 117 9.88 0.43 8.16
CA LEU A 117 10.72 1.07 7.16
C LEU A 117 10.12 2.40 6.69
N ARG A 118 8.79 2.44 6.50
CA ARG A 118 8.01 3.64 6.18
C ARG A 118 8.09 4.69 7.29
N ASN A 119 8.07 4.25 8.54
CA ASN A 119 8.12 5.13 9.70
C ASN A 119 9.55 5.64 10.01
N HIS A 120 10.59 5.04 9.43
CA HIS A 120 11.98 5.46 9.65
C HIS A 120 12.55 6.28 8.48
N LEU A 121 12.07 6.07 7.25
CA LEU A 121 12.50 6.82 6.08
C LEU A 121 11.84 8.21 6.02
N PHE A 122 12.65 9.23 5.73
CA PHE A 122 12.21 10.62 5.50
C PHE A 122 11.35 11.24 6.62
N SER A 123 11.86 11.19 7.87
CA SER A 123 11.27 11.78 9.09
C SER A 123 10.05 11.07 9.69
N GLY A 124 9.61 9.95 9.10
CA GLY A 124 8.57 9.09 9.66
C GLY A 124 7.16 9.63 9.40
N PHE A 125 6.57 9.21 8.29
CA PHE A 125 5.16 9.41 7.99
C PHE A 125 4.40 8.09 8.21
N PRO A 126 3.70 7.92 9.35
CA PRO A 126 2.90 6.72 9.63
C PRO A 126 1.63 6.62 8.77
#